data_AF-A0A7G4REZ6-F1
#
_entry.id   AF-A0A7G4REZ6-F1
#
_cell.length_a   1.000
_cell.length_b   1.000
_cell.length_c   1.000
_cell.angle_alpha   90.00
_cell.angle_beta   90.00
_cell.angle_gamma   90.00
#
_symmetry.space_group_name_H-M   'P 1'
#
loop_
_entity.id
_entity.type
_entity.pdbx_description
1 polymer ?
#
loop_
_entity_poly.entity_id
_entity_poly.type
_entity_poly.pdbx_seq_one_letter_code
_entity_poly.pdbx_strand_id
1 'polypeptide(L)'
;MKKNSSALDYMPNTSSIEKLRESACSCKGCDLYINATQTVFGEGNIHAPLILVGEQPGNKEDLIGKPFVGPAGRLLHQALKELDIDENLIYVTNTVKHFKFVKKRKYPPTSLPFRTGNRCV
;
A
#
# COMPACT_ATOMS: atom_id res chain seq x y z
N MET A 1 15.40 1.45 -22.93
CA MET A 1 14.16 0.68 -22.71
C MET A 1 14.05 0.42 -21.21
N LYS A 2 13.07 0.99 -20.50
CA LYS A 2 12.86 0.61 -19.09
C LYS A 2 12.41 -0.85 -19.11
N LYS A 3 13.13 -1.73 -18.42
CA LYS A 3 12.67 -3.10 -18.17
C LYS A 3 11.32 -2.94 -17.46
N ASN A 4 10.23 -3.49 -17.99
CA ASN A 4 8.93 -3.50 -17.32
C ASN A 4 9.01 -4.48 -16.15
N SER A 5 9.77 -4.12 -15.10
CA SER A 5 9.75 -4.86 -13.84
C SER A 5 8.35 -4.75 -13.28
N SER A 6 7.83 -5.85 -12.76
CA SER A 6 6.52 -5.87 -12.11
C SER A 6 6.63 -6.56 -10.76
N ALA A 7 5.54 -6.55 -9.98
CA ALA A 7 5.50 -7.31 -8.73
C ALA A 7 5.64 -8.82 -8.94
N LEU A 8 5.33 -9.34 -10.15
CA LEU A 8 5.44 -10.76 -10.47
C LEU A 8 6.88 -11.28 -10.34
N ASP A 9 7.89 -10.44 -10.64
CA ASP A 9 9.30 -10.80 -10.53
C ASP A 9 9.74 -11.06 -9.07
N TYR A 10 8.94 -10.61 -8.10
CA TYR A 10 9.20 -10.76 -6.68
C TYR A 10 8.32 -11.84 -6.06
N MET A 11 7.27 -12.31 -6.74
CA MET A 11 6.25 -13.18 -6.16
C MET A 11 6.76 -14.61 -5.99
N PRO A 12 6.85 -15.14 -4.76
CA PRO A 12 7.28 -16.51 -4.52
C PRO A 12 6.21 -17.50 -4.98
N ASN A 13 6.62 -18.68 -5.45
CA ASN A 13 5.70 -19.77 -5.74
C ASN A 13 5.25 -20.46 -4.44
N THR A 14 4.33 -19.82 -3.71
CA THR A 14 3.82 -20.31 -2.42
C THR A 14 2.47 -19.69 -2.09
N SER A 15 1.67 -20.40 -1.30
CA SER A 15 0.44 -19.91 -0.70
C SER A 15 0.62 -19.36 0.71
N SER A 16 1.83 -19.41 1.29
CA SER A 16 2.10 -18.88 2.63
C SER A 16 2.06 -17.35 2.62
N ILE A 17 1.19 -16.79 3.45
CA ILE A 17 1.01 -15.35 3.58
C ILE A 17 2.25 -14.68 4.17
N GLU A 18 2.99 -15.38 5.02
CA GLU A 18 4.24 -14.93 5.62
C GLU A 18 5.31 -14.75 4.54
N LYS A 19 5.49 -15.76 3.68
CA LYS A 19 6.44 -15.67 2.55
C LYS A 19 6.04 -14.61 1.54
N LEU A 20 4.73 -14.44 1.28
CA LEU A 20 4.23 -13.37 0.42
C LEU A 20 4.50 -11.98 1.03
N ARG A 21 4.38 -11.83 2.36
CA ARG A 21 4.71 -10.60 3.08
C ARG A 21 6.20 -10.29 3.00
N GLU A 22 7.06 -11.28 3.26
CA GLU A 22 8.52 -11.14 3.18
C GLU A 22 8.97 -10.72 1.77
N SER A 23 8.43 -11.37 0.75
CA SER A 23 8.65 -11.00 -0.65
C SER A 23 8.23 -9.56 -0.93
N ALA A 24 7.04 -9.15 -0.50
CA ALA A 24 6.52 -7.81 -0.74
C ALA A 24 7.42 -6.72 -0.14
N CYS A 25 8.05 -6.97 1.02
CA CYS A 25 9.01 -6.06 1.65
C CYS A 25 10.25 -5.78 0.78
N SER A 26 10.59 -6.68 -0.14
CA SER A 26 11.71 -6.53 -1.07
C SER A 26 11.31 -6.06 -2.48
N CYS A 27 10.01 -5.86 -2.71
CA CYS A 27 9.45 -5.61 -4.04
C CYS A 27 9.90 -4.26 -4.61
N LYS A 28 10.61 -4.31 -5.75
CA LYS A 28 10.98 -3.13 -6.56
C LYS A 28 10.30 -3.12 -7.93
N GLY A 29 9.12 -3.73 -8.02
CA GLY A 29 8.35 -3.87 -9.26
C GLY A 29 7.71 -2.57 -9.78
N CYS A 30 7.83 -1.44 -9.11
CA CYS A 30 7.37 -0.13 -9.60
C CYS A 30 8.07 1.01 -8.86
N ASP A 31 8.03 2.26 -9.34
CA ASP A 31 8.77 3.38 -8.73
C ASP A 31 8.27 3.80 -7.32
N LEU A 32 7.18 3.21 -6.82
CA LEU A 32 6.61 3.59 -5.51
C LEU A 32 7.48 3.20 -4.31
N TYR A 33 8.26 2.11 -4.41
CA TYR A 33 9.15 1.70 -3.31
C TYR A 33 10.24 2.75 -3.00
N ILE A 34 10.57 3.62 -3.98
CA ILE A 34 11.71 4.55 -3.88
C ILE A 34 11.49 5.58 -2.77
N ASN A 35 10.24 6.03 -2.59
CA ASN A 35 9.91 7.11 -1.65
C ASN A 35 9.13 6.64 -0.42
N ALA A 36 8.52 5.46 -0.47
CA ALA A 36 7.82 4.88 0.67
C ALA A 36 8.81 4.56 1.80
N THR A 37 8.35 4.64 3.05
CA THR A 37 9.14 4.26 4.22
C THR A 37 9.30 2.74 4.28
N GLN A 38 8.20 2.02 4.03
CA GLN A 38 8.16 0.56 4.04
C GLN A 38 6.93 0.05 3.28
N THR A 39 6.88 -1.26 3.07
CA THR A 39 5.70 -1.93 2.54
C THR A 39 4.60 -1.99 3.58
N VAL A 40 3.37 -1.66 3.19
CA VAL A 40 2.16 -1.94 3.96
C VAL A 40 1.41 -3.07 3.28
N PHE A 41 1.49 -4.27 3.87
CA PHE A 41 0.92 -5.48 3.32
C PHE A 41 -0.59 -5.59 3.65
N GLY A 42 -1.04 -6.68 4.26
CA GLY A 42 -2.36 -6.78 4.87
C GLY A 42 -2.25 -7.23 6.32
N GLU A 43 -3.35 -7.18 7.05
CA GLU A 43 -3.45 -7.60 8.45
C GLU A 43 -4.85 -8.15 8.72
N GLY A 44 -4.97 -9.02 9.73
CA GLY A 44 -6.23 -9.69 10.09
C GLY A 44 -6.11 -11.21 10.04
N ASN A 45 -7.26 -11.88 10.19
CA ASN A 45 -7.32 -13.33 10.15
C ASN A 45 -7.12 -13.84 8.72
N ILE A 46 -6.12 -14.70 8.51
CA ILE A 46 -5.79 -15.24 7.19
C ILE A 46 -6.85 -16.25 6.69
N HIS A 47 -7.73 -16.70 7.59
CA HIS A 47 -8.89 -17.53 7.32
C HIS A 47 -10.21 -16.75 7.38
N ALA A 48 -10.15 -15.41 7.39
CA ALA A 48 -11.32 -14.55 7.38
C ALA A 48 -12.21 -14.82 6.15
N PRO A 49 -13.53 -14.90 6.32
CA PRO A 49 -14.46 -15.00 5.20
C PRO A 49 -14.62 -13.69 4.41
N LEU A 50 -14.25 -12.54 4.98
CA LEU A 50 -14.36 -11.23 4.35
C LEU A 50 -12.98 -10.59 4.16
N ILE A 51 -12.71 -10.10 2.94
CA ILE A 51 -11.52 -9.30 2.64
C ILE A 51 -11.95 -7.89 2.25
N LEU A 52 -11.38 -6.87 2.91
CA LEU A 52 -11.54 -5.46 2.54
C LEU A 52 -10.27 -4.95 1.87
N VAL A 53 -10.41 -4.41 0.66
CA VAL A 53 -9.30 -3.93 -0.16
C VAL A 53 -9.42 -2.42 -0.39
N GLY A 54 -8.52 -1.64 0.19
CA GLY A 54 -8.36 -0.22 -0.09
C GLY A 54 -7.49 0.06 -1.32
N GLU A 55 -7.34 1.33 -1.69
CA GLU A 55 -6.53 1.73 -2.84
C GLU A 55 -5.03 1.63 -2.56
N GLN A 56 -4.55 2.40 -1.60
CA GLN A 56 -3.13 2.54 -1.27
C GLN A 56 -2.94 2.97 0.20
N PRO A 57 -1.75 2.74 0.79
CA PRO A 57 -1.45 3.18 2.14
C PRO A 57 -1.38 4.71 2.19
N GLY A 58 -1.77 5.31 3.30
CA GLY A 58 -1.54 6.73 3.59
C GLY A 58 -0.24 6.95 4.35
N ASN A 59 0.00 8.21 4.75
CA ASN A 59 1.21 8.59 5.48
C ASN A 59 1.34 7.89 6.85
N LYS A 60 0.23 7.70 7.58
CA LYS A 60 0.30 7.01 8.88
C LYS A 60 0.56 5.53 8.71
N GLU A 61 -0.08 4.91 7.73
CA GLU A 61 0.10 3.52 7.35
C GLU A 61 1.55 3.25 6.92
N ASP A 62 2.12 4.10 6.07
CA ASP A 62 3.52 4.02 5.61
C ASP A 62 4.52 4.10 6.77
N LEU A 63 4.30 4.99 7.73
CA LEU A 63 5.19 5.14 8.88
C LEU A 63 5.07 3.98 9.89
N ILE A 64 3.86 3.43 10.07
CA ILE A 64 3.58 2.39 11.07
C ILE A 64 3.77 0.98 10.49
N GLY A 65 3.63 0.79 9.18
CA GLY A 65 3.68 -0.51 8.51
C GLY A 65 2.37 -1.30 8.59
N LYS A 66 1.26 -0.67 9.02
CA LYS A 66 -0.05 -1.31 9.19
C LYS A 66 -1.13 -0.64 8.34
N PRO A 67 -2.04 -1.42 7.71
CA PRO A 67 -3.13 -0.87 6.91
C PRO A 67 -4.22 -0.25 7.81
N PHE A 68 -4.93 0.77 7.30
CA PHE A 68 -6.10 1.37 7.95
C PHE A 68 -5.89 1.88 9.40
N VAL A 69 -4.71 2.45 9.72
CA VAL A 69 -4.45 3.09 11.03
C VAL A 69 -4.70 4.61 11.03
N GLY A 70 -4.93 5.19 9.86
CA GLY A 70 -5.21 6.61 9.63
C GLY A 70 -6.66 7.02 9.94
N PRO A 71 -7.03 8.27 9.62
CA PRO A 71 -8.40 8.76 9.82
C PRO A 71 -9.46 7.93 9.09
N ALA A 72 -9.21 7.55 7.83
CA ALA A 72 -10.12 6.70 7.06
C ALA A 72 -10.27 5.30 7.68
N GLY A 73 -9.17 4.74 8.19
CA GLY A 73 -9.21 3.46 8.89
C GLY A 73 -9.99 3.50 10.19
N ARG A 74 -9.89 4.59 10.98
CA ARG A 74 -10.74 4.77 12.17
C ARG A 74 -12.23 4.80 11.81
N LEU A 75 -12.60 5.46 10.71
CA LEU A 75 -13.98 5.46 10.22
C LEU A 75 -14.42 4.06 9.79
N LEU A 76 -13.54 3.30 9.13
CA LEU A 76 -13.81 1.91 8.77
C LEU A 76 -14.08 1.05 10.02
N HIS A 77 -13.19 1.08 11.01
CA HIS A 77 -13.37 0.32 12.26
C HIS A 77 -14.63 0.73 13.02
N GLN A 78 -14.98 2.02 13.00
CA GLN A 78 -16.23 2.50 13.58
C GLN A 78 -17.45 1.91 12.85
N ALA A 79 -17.47 1.95 11.51
CA ALA A 79 -18.57 1.39 10.72
C ALA A 79 -18.71 -0.13 10.93
N LEU A 80 -17.59 -0.87 10.99
CA LEU A 80 -17.60 -2.30 11.28
C LEU A 80 -18.22 -2.59 12.66
N LYS A 81 -17.84 -1.80 13.66
CA LYS A 81 -18.40 -1.90 15.01
C LYS A 81 -19.89 -1.55 15.06
N GLU A 82 -20.34 -0.52 14.35
CA GLU A 82 -21.75 -0.14 14.26
C GLU A 82 -22.61 -1.23 13.60
N LEU A 83 -22.02 -2.04 12.73
CA LEU A 83 -22.67 -3.18 12.06
C LEU A 83 -22.50 -4.51 12.83
N ASP A 84 -21.90 -4.49 14.02
CA ASP A 84 -21.60 -5.69 14.84
C ASP A 84 -20.79 -6.75 14.08
N ILE A 85 -19.87 -6.31 13.20
CA ILE A 85 -18.98 -7.21 12.48
C ILE A 85 -17.71 -7.42 13.31
N ASP A 86 -17.45 -8.68 13.69
CA ASP A 86 -16.24 -9.08 14.39
C ASP A 86 -15.00 -8.90 13.48
N GLU A 87 -13.98 -8.21 13.99
CA GLU A 87 -12.70 -7.97 13.31
C GLU A 87 -11.98 -9.28 12.96
N ASN A 88 -12.22 -10.37 13.70
CA ASN A 88 -11.66 -11.70 13.40
C ASN A 88 -12.23 -12.32 12.13
N LEU A 89 -13.34 -11.80 11.60
CA LEU A 89 -13.93 -12.23 10.34
C LEU A 89 -13.37 -11.48 9.13
N ILE A 90 -12.39 -10.61 9.35
CA ILE A 90 -11.89 -9.68 8.33
C ILE A 90 -10.38 -9.83 8.14
N TYR A 91 -9.97 -9.77 6.87
CA TYR A 91 -8.62 -9.45 6.47
C TYR A 91 -8.61 -8.14 5.67
N VAL A 92 -7.77 -7.19 6.03
CA VAL A 92 -7.69 -5.88 5.36
C VAL A 92 -6.38 -5.72 4.62
N THR A 93 -6.41 -5.12 3.43
CA THR A 93 -5.20 -4.78 2.67
C THR A 93 -5.46 -3.64 1.68
N ASN A 94 -4.46 -3.26 0.91
CA ASN A 94 -4.57 -2.27 -0.18
C ASN A 94 -4.16 -2.88 -1.52
N THR A 95 -4.70 -2.39 -2.64
CA THR A 95 -4.32 -2.80 -3.99
C THR A 95 -2.83 -2.53 -4.25
N VAL A 96 -2.35 -1.37 -3.82
CA VAL A 96 -0.94 -0.98 -3.86
C VAL A 96 -0.33 -1.09 -2.45
N LYS A 97 0.92 -1.54 -2.34
CA LYS A 97 1.58 -1.78 -1.04
C LYS A 97 2.57 -0.70 -0.60
N HIS A 98 2.84 0.29 -1.44
CA HIS A 98 3.76 1.41 -1.15
C HIS A 98 3.01 2.72 -1.27
N PHE A 99 3.22 3.64 -0.33
CA PHE A 99 2.54 4.93 -0.33
C PHE A 99 3.03 5.81 -1.49
N LYS A 100 2.10 6.25 -2.34
CA LYS A 100 2.39 7.25 -3.39
C LYS A 100 2.18 8.65 -2.82
N PHE A 101 3.25 9.41 -2.71
CA PHE A 101 3.18 10.84 -2.41
C PHE A 101 4.15 11.65 -3.26
N VAL A 102 3.77 12.91 -3.49
CA VAL A 102 4.66 13.90 -4.08
C VAL A 102 5.22 14.74 -2.95
N LYS A 103 6.53 14.68 -2.70
CA LYS A 103 7.20 15.63 -1.79
C LYS A 103 6.94 17.04 -2.34
N LYS A 104 6.14 17.84 -1.63
CA LYS A 104 6.03 19.27 -1.92
C LYS A 104 7.44 19.86 -1.77
N ARG A 105 8.01 20.37 -2.85
CA ARG A 105 9.28 21.11 -2.77
C ARG A 105 9.04 22.33 -1.89
N LYS A 106 9.92 22.54 -0.90
CA LYS A 106 9.88 23.71 -0.01
C LYS A 106 10.12 25.03 -0.77
N TYR A 107 10.66 24.95 -1.99
CA TYR A 107 10.88 26.06 -2.91
C TYR A 107 10.53 25.64 -4.34
N PRO A 108 9.86 26.51 -5.14
CA PRO A 108 9.69 26.25 -6.58
C PRO A 108 11.08 26.13 -7.23
N PRO A 109 11.25 25.29 -8.28
CA PRO A 109 12.50 25.24 -9.01
C PRO A 109 12.76 26.63 -9.61
N THR A 110 13.84 27.28 -9.18
CA THR A 110 14.46 28.36 -9.94
C THR A 110 14.83 27.79 -11.30
N SER A 111 13.99 28.11 -12.30
CA SER A 111 14.17 27.89 -13.74
C SER A 111 14.70 26.51 -14.17
N LEU A 112 13.79 25.54 -14.38
CA LEU A 112 14.01 24.42 -15.29
C LEU A 112 12.72 24.20 -16.12
N PRO A 113 12.82 23.94 -17.43
CA PRO A 113 11.67 23.91 -18.32
C PRO A 113 10.75 22.72 -17.99
N PHE A 114 9.45 23.00 -17.98
CA PHE A 114 8.37 22.04 -17.79
C PHE A 114 8.50 20.88 -18.80
N ARG A 115 8.92 19.69 -18.35
CA ARG A 115 8.76 18.46 -19.15
C ARG A 115 7.36 17.92 -18.89
N THR A 116 6.49 18.03 -19.88
CA THR A 116 5.20 17.34 -19.94
C THR A 116 5.44 15.84 -20.11
N GLY A 117 5.34 15.09 -19.01
CA GLY A 117 5.34 13.63 -19.00
C GLY A 117 3.94 13.13 -18.67
N ASN A 118 3.38 12.33 -19.57
CA ASN A 118 2.00 11.85 -19.59
C ASN A 118 1.51 11.28 -18.24
N ARG A 119 0.35 11.78 -17.81
CA ARG A 119 -0.48 11.17 -16.75
C ARG A 119 -1.03 9.86 -17.29
N CYS A 120 -0.57 8.73 -16.75
CA CYS A 120 -1.36 7.50 -16.81
C CYS A 120 -2.37 7.54 -15.67
N VAL A 121 -3.65 7.51 -16.06
CA VAL A 121 -4.75 6.96 -15.27
C VAL A 121 -4.49 5.48 -14.99
#